data_AF-A0A293MEP1-F1
#
_entry.id   AF-A0A293MEP1-F1
#
_cell.length_a   1.000
_cell.length_b   1.000
_cell.length_c   1.000
_cell.angle_alpha   90.00
_cell.angle_beta   90.00
_cell.angle_gamma   90.00
#
_symmetry.space_group_name_H-M   'P 1'
#
loop_
_entity.id
_entity.type
_entity.pdbx_description
1 polymer ?
#
loop_
_entity_poly.entity_id
_entity_poly.type
_entity_poly.pdbx_seq_one_letter_code
_entity_poly.pdbx_strand_id
1 'polypeptide(L)'
;MNSRTLLCIFTVLVVVALASAKPKQRRPEQEKQNVQKQEPSQSKVKFGVKAGVDGTKVNVKAQGRVELELHRTDSGGKVTGYLEGSHEMQRESDGTWQKKTGGQIGIEMRG
;
A
#
# COMPACT_ATOMS: atom_id res chain seq x y z
N MET A 1 -14.71 -38.28 12.09
CA MET A 1 -13.95 -37.04 11.76
C MET A 1 -12.78 -37.44 10.88
N ASN A 2 -12.68 -36.87 9.68
CA ASN A 2 -11.66 -37.27 8.71
C ASN A 2 -10.35 -36.51 8.94
N SER A 3 -9.21 -37.14 8.68
CA SER A 3 -7.86 -36.55 8.82
C SER A 3 -7.74 -35.19 8.12
N ARG A 4 -8.39 -35.02 6.96
CA ARG A 4 -8.44 -33.74 6.22
C ARG A 4 -9.15 -32.63 6.98
N THR A 5 -10.23 -32.94 7.69
CA THR A 5 -10.96 -31.98 8.54
C THR A 5 -10.10 -31.53 9.71
N LEU A 6 -9.36 -32.46 10.30
CA LEU A 6 -8.45 -32.17 11.41
C LEU A 6 -7.28 -31.26 10.98
N LEU A 7 -6.76 -31.49 9.77
CA LEU A 7 -5.69 -30.70 9.20
C LEU A 7 -6.13 -29.26 8.88
N CYS A 8 -7.36 -29.08 8.37
CA CYS A 8 -7.94 -27.75 8.16
C CYS A 8 -8.17 -26.96 9.46
N ILE A 9 -8.60 -27.64 10.53
CA ILE A 9 -8.79 -26.98 11.84
C ILE A 9 -7.44 -26.54 12.40
N PHE A 10 -6.40 -27.39 12.28
CA PHE A 10 -5.06 -27.06 12.72
C PHE A 10 -4.46 -25.87 11.96
N THR A 11 -4.62 -25.81 10.64
CA THR A 11 -4.10 -24.68 9.86
C THR A 11 -4.81 -23.37 10.21
N VAL A 12 -6.13 -23.39 10.40
CA VAL A 12 -6.87 -22.20 10.85
C VAL A 12 -6.40 -21.74 12.24
N LEU A 13 -6.20 -22.68 13.18
CA LEU A 13 -5.70 -22.35 14.52
C LEU A 13 -4.29 -21.74 14.50
N VAL A 14 -3.40 -22.23 13.64
CA VAL A 14 -2.03 -21.69 13.49
C VAL A 14 -2.06 -20.25 12.97
N VAL A 15 -2.92 -19.96 11.98
CA VAL A 15 -3.06 -18.60 11.42
C VAL A 15 -3.61 -17.63 12.48
N VAL A 16 -4.60 -18.05 13.27
CA VAL A 16 -5.17 -17.24 14.36
C VAL A 16 -4.15 -16.98 15.48
N ALA A 17 -3.33 -17.98 15.82
CA ALA A 17 -2.28 -17.85 16.83
C ALA A 17 -1.15 -16.89 16.38
N LEU A 18 -0.72 -16.97 15.13
CA LEU A 18 0.28 -16.05 14.57
C LEU A 18 -0.23 -14.61 14.51
N ALA A 19 -1.51 -14.40 14.19
CA ALA A 19 -2.13 -13.07 14.18
C ALA A 19 -2.33 -12.50 15.59
N SER A 20 -2.47 -13.36 16.61
CA SER A 20 -2.72 -12.96 18.00
C SER A 20 -1.45 -12.80 18.84
N ALA A 21 -0.29 -13.22 18.32
CA ALA A 21 1.00 -13.00 18.94
C ALA A 21 1.35 -11.50 18.88
N LYS A 22 0.86 -10.73 19.87
CA LYS A 22 1.35 -9.37 20.13
C LYS A 22 2.87 -9.47 20.31
N PRO A 23 3.69 -8.77 19.50
CA PRO A 23 5.13 -8.79 19.68
C PRO A 23 5.43 -8.28 21.08
N LYS A 24 5.99 -9.16 21.93
CA LYS A 24 6.57 -8.79 23.22
C LYS A 24 7.80 -7.96 22.90
N GLN A 25 7.58 -6.66 22.75
CA GLN A 25 8.58 -5.64 22.50
C GLN A 25 9.60 -5.69 23.64
N ARG A 26 10.72 -6.39 23.40
CA ARG A 26 11.95 -6.21 24.18
C ARG A 26 12.28 -4.73 24.06
N ARG A 27 12.17 -4.02 25.18
CA ARG A 27 12.72 -2.69 25.38
C ARG A 27 14.22 -2.74 25.05
N PRO A 28 14.71 -2.09 23.98
CA PRO A 28 16.10 -1.67 23.96
C PRO A 28 16.20 -0.55 25.01
N GLU A 29 17.24 -0.63 25.82
CA GLU A 29 17.71 0.47 26.65
C GLU A 29 17.66 1.76 25.83
N GLN A 30 17.01 2.80 26.38
CA GLN A 30 17.05 4.14 25.79
C GLN A 30 18.48 4.65 25.93
N GLU A 31 19.34 4.24 25.01
CA GLU A 31 20.49 5.05 24.63
C GLU A 31 19.91 6.36 24.10
N LYS A 32 20.28 7.47 24.74
CA LYS A 32 19.91 8.82 24.33
C LYS A 32 20.49 9.10 22.93
N GLN A 33 19.85 8.59 21.89
CA GLN A 33 20.00 9.17 20.58
C GLN A 33 19.33 10.53 20.66
N ASN A 34 20.18 11.55 20.60
CA ASN A 34 19.84 12.90 20.23
C ASN A 34 19.17 12.83 18.84
N VAL A 35 17.88 12.50 18.82
CA VAL A 35 17.05 12.59 17.62
C VAL A 35 16.86 14.08 17.43
N GLN A 36 17.83 14.66 16.73
CA GLN A 36 17.69 15.92 16.02
C GLN A 36 16.31 15.87 15.40
N LYS A 37 15.44 16.76 15.90
CA LYS A 37 14.03 16.87 15.57
C LYS A 37 13.89 16.85 14.05
N GLN A 38 13.69 15.66 13.47
CA GLN A 38 13.43 15.52 12.05
C GLN A 38 12.14 16.30 11.81
N GLU A 39 12.24 17.37 11.03
CA GLU A 39 11.07 18.04 10.48
C GLU A 39 10.13 16.96 9.94
N PRO A 40 8.81 17.07 10.21
CA PRO A 40 7.86 16.07 9.73
C PRO A 40 8.03 15.93 8.22
N SER A 41 8.55 14.77 7.79
CA SER A 41 8.73 14.43 6.38
C SER A 41 7.39 14.63 5.68
N GLN A 42 7.33 15.64 4.81
CA GLN A 42 6.08 16.01 4.14
C GLN A 42 5.65 14.84 3.26
N SER A 43 4.58 14.16 3.69
CA SER A 43 3.92 13.14 2.88
C SER A 43 2.81 13.79 2.07
N LYS A 44 2.77 13.49 0.78
CA LYS A 44 1.71 13.94 -0.12
C LYS A 44 0.97 12.72 -0.62
N VAL A 45 -0.33 12.71 -0.38
CA VAL A 45 -1.19 11.60 -0.74
C VAL A 45 -2.27 12.10 -1.69
N LYS A 46 -2.45 11.41 -2.82
CA LYS A 46 -3.48 11.68 -3.81
C LYS A 46 -4.25 10.40 -4.09
N PHE A 47 -5.56 10.47 -3.99
CA PHE A 47 -6.45 9.39 -4.40
C PHE A 47 -7.52 9.93 -5.33
N GLY A 48 -7.91 9.12 -6.31
CA GLY A 48 -8.96 9.46 -7.25
C GLY A 48 -9.76 8.22 -7.61
N VAL A 49 -11.08 8.38 -7.64
CA VAL A 49 -12.01 7.36 -8.13
C VAL A 49 -12.86 8.00 -9.21
N LYS A 50 -13.02 7.31 -10.33
CA LYS A 50 -13.89 7.68 -11.44
C LYS A 50 -14.77 6.49 -11.78
N ALA A 51 -16.05 6.73 -11.95
CA ALA A 51 -17.00 5.75 -12.44
C ALA A 51 -17.80 6.38 -13.59
N GLY A 52 -18.10 5.57 -14.61
CA GLY A 52 -18.86 6.00 -15.78
C GLY A 52 -19.71 4.86 -16.31
N VAL A 53 -20.87 5.24 -16.87
CA VAL A 53 -21.78 4.35 -17.56
C VAL A 53 -22.04 4.94 -18.94
N ASP A 54 -21.86 4.14 -19.98
CA ASP A 54 -22.15 4.51 -21.37
C ASP A 54 -22.95 3.38 -22.04
N GLY A 55 -24.26 3.56 -22.14
CA GLY A 55 -25.19 2.52 -22.56
C GLY A 55 -25.11 1.28 -21.65
N THR A 56 -24.66 0.15 -22.20
CA THR A 56 -24.46 -1.11 -21.45
C THR A 56 -23.04 -1.25 -20.88
N LYS A 57 -22.14 -0.32 -21.19
CA LYS A 57 -20.77 -0.34 -20.70
C LYS A 57 -20.66 0.35 -19.35
N VAL A 58 -19.90 -0.25 -18.44
CA VAL A 58 -19.62 0.29 -17.11
C VAL A 58 -18.12 0.32 -16.92
N ASN A 59 -17.55 1.46 -16.54
CA ASN A 59 -16.14 1.58 -16.19
C ASN A 59 -16.01 2.14 -14.77
N VAL A 60 -15.18 1.48 -13.96
CA VAL A 60 -14.77 1.96 -12.65
C VAL A 60 -13.25 1.98 -12.60
N LYS A 61 -12.69 3.12 -12.22
CA LYS A 61 -11.25 3.35 -12.13
C LYS A 61 -10.89 3.98 -10.80
N ALA A 62 -9.95 3.36 -10.09
CA ALA A 62 -9.35 3.88 -8.88
C ALA A 62 -7.86 4.10 -9.12
N GLN A 63 -7.32 5.21 -8.61
CA GLN A 63 -5.91 5.54 -8.68
C GLN A 63 -5.46 6.15 -7.35
N GLY A 64 -4.23 5.83 -6.94
CA GLY A 64 -3.61 6.36 -5.75
C GLY A 64 -2.14 6.64 -5.99
N ARG A 65 -1.64 7.74 -5.44
CA ARG A 65 -0.22 8.09 -5.37
C ARG A 65 0.12 8.56 -3.97
N VAL A 66 1.19 8.00 -3.41
CA VAL A 66 1.81 8.44 -2.18
C VAL A 66 3.21 8.90 -2.51
N GLU A 67 3.56 10.11 -2.11
CA GLU A 67 4.91 10.68 -2.20
C GLU A 67 5.41 10.96 -0.78
N LEU A 68 6.65 10.58 -0.49
CA LEU A 68 7.31 10.82 0.79
C LEU A 68 8.67 11.46 0.54
N GLU A 69 8.92 12.60 1.17
CA GLU A 69 10.28 13.15 1.22
C GLU A 69 11.16 12.24 2.08
N LEU A 70 12.16 11.63 1.45
CA LEU A 70 13.09 10.71 2.11
C LEU A 70 14.27 11.48 2.70
N HIS A 71 14.77 12.46 1.96
CA HIS A 71 15.93 13.24 2.35
C HIS A 71 15.98 14.58 1.61
N ARG A 72 16.59 15.59 2.25
CA ARG A 72 16.96 16.85 1.62
C ARG A 72 18.47 17.02 1.74
N THR A 73 19.14 17.25 0.62
CA THR A 73 20.58 17.45 0.56
C THR A 73 20.94 18.85 1.07
N ASP A 74 22.18 19.03 1.50
CA ASP A 74 22.69 20.33 1.99
C ASP A 74 22.65 21.43 0.90
N SER A 75 22.66 21.02 -0.37
CA SER A 75 22.46 21.88 -1.53
C SER A 75 21.01 22.30 -1.78
N GLY A 76 20.05 21.82 -0.97
CA GLY A 76 18.61 22.08 -1.11
C GLY A 76 17.85 21.09 -2.00
N GLY A 77 18.55 20.14 -2.62
CA GLY A 77 17.94 19.09 -3.44
C GLY A 77 17.06 18.16 -2.61
N LYS A 78 15.92 17.75 -3.14
CA LYS A 78 14.92 16.91 -2.46
C LYS A 78 14.87 15.52 -3.09
N VAL A 79 15.07 14.50 -2.28
CA VAL A 79 14.86 13.08 -2.62
C VAL A 79 13.47 12.67 -2.17
N THR A 80 12.64 12.27 -3.11
CA THR A 80 11.25 11.86 -2.89
C THR A 80 11.05 10.43 -3.33
N GLY A 81 10.62 9.56 -2.42
CA GLY A 81 10.11 8.24 -2.76
C GLY A 81 8.64 8.34 -3.15
N TYR A 82 8.19 7.58 -4.13
CA TYR A 82 6.78 7.53 -4.49
C TYR A 82 6.30 6.10 -4.76
N LEU A 83 5.03 5.88 -4.47
CA LEU A 83 4.28 4.67 -4.77
C LEU A 83 2.99 5.08 -5.49
N GLU A 84 2.76 4.50 -6.66
CA GLU A 84 1.57 4.67 -7.46
C GLU A 84 0.87 3.33 -7.66
N GLY A 85 -0.46 3.35 -7.58
CA GLY A 85 -1.33 2.21 -7.82
C GLY A 85 -2.56 2.61 -8.60
N SER A 86 -3.01 1.75 -9.50
CA SER A 86 -4.21 1.93 -10.29
C SER A 86 -4.94 0.61 -10.49
N HIS A 87 -6.27 0.70 -10.42
CA HIS A 87 -7.18 -0.41 -10.64
C HIS A 87 -8.30 0.07 -11.57
N GLU A 88 -8.52 -0.63 -12.65
CA GLU A 88 -9.57 -0.32 -13.61
C GLU A 88 -10.33 -1.60 -13.93
N MET A 89 -11.66 -1.49 -13.86
CA MET A 89 -12.58 -2.58 -14.13
C MET A 89 -13.63 -2.06 -15.10
N GLN A 90 -13.79 -2.76 -16.21
CA GLN A 90 -14.67 -2.37 -17.29
C GLN A 90 -15.53 -3.54 -17.71
N ARG A 91 -16.84 -3.31 -17.78
CA ARG A 91 -17.79 -4.22 -18.40
C ARG A 91 -18.03 -3.74 -19.83
N GLU A 92 -17.76 -4.61 -20.79
CA GLU A 92 -18.09 -4.39 -22.20
C GLU A 92 -19.56 -4.74 -22.48
N SER A 93 -20.05 -4.30 -23.64
CA SER A 93 -21.44 -4.49 -24.05
C SER A 93 -21.83 -5.96 -24.29
N ASP A 94 -20.87 -6.83 -24.54
CA ASP A 94 -21.04 -8.29 -24.65
C ASP A 94 -21.14 -8.98 -23.27
N GLY A 95 -21.03 -8.20 -22.18
CA GLY A 95 -21.04 -8.70 -20.81
C GLY A 95 -19.68 -9.13 -20.28
N THR A 96 -18.61 -9.04 -21.09
CA THR A 96 -17.25 -9.39 -20.69
C THR A 96 -16.70 -8.37 -19.70
N TRP A 97 -16.05 -8.85 -18.65
CA TRP A 97 -15.33 -8.01 -17.70
C TRP A 97 -13.84 -7.97 -18.02
N GLN A 98 -13.32 -6.77 -18.24
CA GLN A 98 -11.91 -6.48 -18.41
C GLN A 98 -11.37 -5.85 -17.13
N LYS A 99 -10.20 -6.31 -16.70
CA LYS A 99 -9.50 -5.81 -15.53
C LYS A 99 -8.12 -5.34 -15.93
N LYS A 100 -7.77 -4.12 -15.56
CA LYS A 100 -6.43 -3.56 -15.74
C LYS A 100 -5.91 -3.07 -14.41
N THR A 101 -4.76 -3.59 -14.00
CA THR A 101 -4.05 -3.16 -12.80
C THR A 101 -2.68 -2.65 -13.20
N GLY A 102 -2.27 -1.54 -12.61
CA GLY A 102 -0.95 -0.98 -12.82
C GLY A 102 -0.42 -0.39 -11.53
N GLY A 103 0.88 -0.43 -11.35
CA GLY A 103 1.52 0.19 -10.21
C GLY A 103 2.98 0.48 -10.52
N GLN A 104 3.52 1.49 -9.86
CA GLN A 104 4.90 1.90 -9.98
C GLN A 104 5.42 2.30 -8.62
N ILE A 105 6.65 1.94 -8.32
CA ILE A 105 7.40 2.47 -7.19
C ILE A 105 8.68 3.10 -7.74
N GLY A 106 9.09 4.21 -7.17
CA GLY A 106 10.28 4.89 -7.62
C GLY A 106 10.82 5.89 -6.61
N ILE A 107 12.00 6.39 -6.94
CA ILE A 107 12.67 7.47 -6.22
C ILE A 107 12.97 8.55 -7.25
N GLU A 108 12.64 9.79 -6.92
CA GLU A 108 12.87 10.97 -7.73
C GLU A 108 13.73 11.95 -6.94
N MET A 109 14.76 12.49 -7.58
CA MET A 109 15.58 13.57 -7.02
C MET A 109 15.27 14.85 -7.79
N ARG A 110 14.92 15.92 -7.07
CA ARG A 110 14.73 17.26 -7.64
C ARG A 110 15.79 18.19 -7.05
N GLY A 111 16.68 18.68 -7.89
CA GLY A 111 17.71 19.68 -7.57
C GLY A 111 17.35 21.04 -8.14
#